data_AF-A0A067K4S2-F1
#
_entry.id   AF-A0A067K4S2-F1
#
_cell.length_a   1.000
_cell.length_b   1.000
_cell.length_c   1.000
_cell.angle_alpha   90.00
_cell.angle_beta   90.00
_cell.angle_gamma   90.00
#
_symmetry.space_group_name_H-M   'P 1'
#
loop_
_entity.id
_entity.type
_entity.pdbx_description
1 polymer ?
#
loop_
_entity_poly.entity_id
_entity_poly.type
_entity_poly.pdbx_seq_one_letter_code
_entity_poly.pdbx_strand_id
1 'polypeptide(L)'
;MDNSVALESNDEFAMHLDSISGSDHIPEIQEAMECDNSCSHPVVLKQICVTCDQSVESEYGVSFGYVRPGLRFTQKEADRLREIGTNYLLSQKRLLLVLDLDNTLIHSVKVENLSPEEKHIENFVKDNNGKRGLFSVHCVPPRIVKLRPFVQKFLEEASTMFEMYVYTTGSRSYAMDMIKFLDPQNKYFNLKLIAREDSTRTLTKDLDVVLGEERAVVILDDTEQAWPMHRANLIPVQRYSYFAFNNSVGRKFKSLAERKMDEAKQVLGRYLETLKGIHSQFFDQELGVDLATRDVREVIKMVKSNSPKGTDALKGCSANIGKKSEQFAPKRQ
;
A
#
# COMPACT_ATOMS: atom_id res chain seq x y z
N MET A 1 25.67 -29.76 -14.84
CA MET A 1 26.21 -28.51 -15.42
C MET A 1 25.27 -27.42 -14.98
N ASP A 2 25.59 -26.89 -13.81
CA ASP A 2 24.78 -25.95 -13.04
C ASP A 2 24.75 -24.57 -13.70
N ASN A 3 23.59 -23.93 -13.64
CA ASN A 3 23.40 -22.51 -13.99
C ASN A 3 22.95 -21.78 -12.73
N SER A 4 23.92 -21.24 -12.00
CA SER A 4 23.73 -20.34 -10.86
C SER A 4 24.26 -18.94 -11.22
N VAL A 5 23.40 -18.07 -11.76
CA VAL A 5 23.70 -16.63 -11.88
C VAL A 5 22.40 -15.86 -11.69
N ALA A 6 22.07 -15.53 -10.44
CA ALA A 6 21.06 -14.52 -10.08
C ALA A 6 21.17 -14.17 -8.58
N LEU A 7 22.36 -13.83 -8.09
CA LEU A 7 22.58 -13.33 -6.72
C LEU A 7 23.81 -12.41 -6.71
N GLU A 8 23.77 -11.26 -7.41
CA GLU A 8 24.88 -10.27 -7.37
C GLU A 8 24.38 -8.82 -7.32
N SER A 9 23.24 -8.55 -6.68
CA SER A 9 22.80 -7.16 -6.46
C SER A 9 22.41 -6.82 -5.02
N ASN A 10 22.80 -7.67 -4.05
CA ASN A 10 22.56 -7.42 -2.61
C ASN A 10 23.86 -7.26 -1.78
N ASP A 11 25.05 -7.44 -2.38
CA ASP A 11 26.31 -7.45 -1.61
C ASP A 11 26.98 -6.08 -1.45
N GLU A 12 26.62 -5.09 -2.28
CA GLU A 12 27.19 -3.73 -2.13
C GLU A 12 26.66 -3.02 -0.87
N PHE A 13 25.48 -3.43 -0.38
CA PHE A 13 24.89 -2.92 0.87
C PHE A 13 25.42 -3.63 2.13
N ALA A 14 25.99 -4.83 1.99
CA ALA A 14 26.50 -5.64 3.10
C ALA A 14 27.99 -5.38 3.40
N MET A 15 28.79 -5.02 2.38
CA MET A 15 30.24 -4.87 2.53
C MET A 15 30.71 -3.63 3.29
N HIS A 16 29.85 -2.64 3.56
CA HIS A 16 30.26 -1.40 4.25
C HIS A 16 30.21 -1.48 5.78
N LEU A 17 29.77 -2.60 6.36
CA LEU A 17 29.53 -2.74 7.81
C LEU A 17 30.59 -3.57 8.56
N ASP A 18 31.56 -4.16 7.89
CA ASP A 18 32.52 -5.12 8.50
C ASP A 18 33.94 -4.56 8.77
N SER A 19 34.18 -3.24 8.66
CA SER A 19 35.54 -2.68 8.83
C SER A 19 35.84 -2.00 10.18
N ILE A 20 35.02 -2.15 11.21
CA ILE A 20 35.25 -1.47 12.51
C ILE A 20 35.46 -2.48 13.63
N SER A 21 36.67 -3.07 13.65
CA SER A 21 37.23 -3.68 14.86
C SER A 21 38.74 -3.47 14.88
N GLY A 22 39.23 -2.58 15.74
CA GLY A 22 40.66 -2.29 15.82
C GLY A 22 41.08 -1.29 16.90
N SER A 23 41.39 -1.85 18.08
CA SER A 23 42.38 -1.43 19.10
C SER A 23 42.26 -0.14 19.91
N ASP A 24 42.46 -0.35 21.23
CA ASP A 24 42.59 0.59 22.34
C ASP A 24 43.80 1.55 22.26
N HIS A 25 43.58 2.84 22.51
CA HIS A 25 44.45 3.67 23.35
C HIS A 25 43.78 5.00 23.74
N ILE A 26 43.69 5.28 25.04
CA ILE A 26 43.22 6.56 25.60
C ILE A 26 44.44 7.39 26.01
N PRO A 27 44.53 8.65 25.55
CA PRO A 27 45.07 9.70 26.41
C PRO A 27 44.15 10.94 26.49
N GLU A 28 44.05 11.43 27.73
CA GLU A 28 43.67 12.76 28.24
C GLU A 28 42.91 13.76 27.34
N ILE A 29 41.70 14.11 27.81
CA ILE A 29 40.81 15.13 27.26
C ILE A 29 41.34 16.53 27.63
N GLN A 30 41.71 17.32 26.62
CA GLN A 30 41.75 18.78 26.68
C GLN A 30 40.51 19.36 26.01
N GLU A 31 39.85 20.26 26.74
CA GLU A 31 38.88 21.28 26.31
C GLU A 31 37.68 20.80 25.47
N ALA A 32 36.55 20.64 26.15
CA ALA A 32 35.23 20.52 25.54
C ALA A 32 34.89 21.79 24.76
N MET A 33 35.16 21.75 23.46
CA MET A 33 34.46 22.58 22.49
C MET A 33 32.98 22.16 22.56
N GLU A 34 32.09 23.08 22.90
CA GLU A 34 30.64 22.89 22.77
C GLU A 34 30.34 22.67 21.29
N CYS A 35 30.45 21.40 20.85
CA CYS A 35 29.96 20.95 19.57
C CYS A 35 28.44 21.19 19.60
N ASP A 36 27.93 21.86 18.57
CA ASP A 36 26.51 21.92 18.28
C ASP A 36 25.95 20.49 18.36
N ASN A 37 25.25 20.17 19.46
CA ASN A 37 24.89 18.82 19.87
C ASN A 37 23.79 18.20 18.99
N SER A 38 23.59 18.73 17.78
CA SER A 38 22.57 18.30 16.84
C SER A 38 23.19 17.42 15.74
N CYS A 39 23.03 16.11 15.87
CA CYS A 39 23.45 15.17 14.82
C CYS A 39 22.66 15.41 13.52
N SER A 40 23.36 15.58 12.39
CA SER A 40 22.76 15.78 11.06
C SER A 40 23.05 14.65 10.06
N HIS A 41 23.62 13.53 10.55
CA HIS A 41 23.98 12.37 9.73
C HIS A 41 22.76 11.65 9.14
N PRO A 42 22.90 11.05 7.95
CA PRO A 42 21.78 10.60 7.13
C PRO A 42 20.96 9.44 7.73
N VAL A 43 21.56 8.60 8.57
CA VAL A 43 20.98 7.32 8.99
C VAL A 43 21.00 7.18 10.51
N VAL A 44 19.85 6.81 11.06
CA VAL A 44 19.66 6.54 12.50
C VAL A 44 19.04 5.15 12.67
N LEU A 45 19.55 4.39 13.63
CA LEU A 45 18.99 3.09 14.01
C LEU A 45 18.72 3.08 15.51
N LYS A 46 17.46 2.84 15.90
CA LYS A 46 17.01 2.77 17.31
C LYS A 46 17.42 4.01 18.12
N GLN A 47 17.29 5.20 17.51
CA GLN A 47 17.65 6.52 18.10
C GLN A 47 19.15 6.76 18.29
N ILE A 48 20.00 5.91 17.70
CA ILE A 48 21.45 6.12 17.68
C ILE A 48 21.87 6.42 16.25
N CYS A 49 22.61 7.50 16.05
CA CYS A 49 23.24 7.79 14.78
C CYS A 49 24.28 6.71 14.45
N VAL A 50 24.19 6.09 13.27
CA VAL A 50 25.12 5.01 12.88
C VAL A 50 26.52 5.51 12.50
N THR A 51 26.71 6.84 12.40
CA THR A 51 27.97 7.47 11.97
C THR A 51 28.75 8.08 13.14
N CYS A 52 28.06 8.72 14.09
CA CYS A 52 28.71 9.42 15.21
C CYS A 52 28.32 8.88 16.60
N ASP A 53 27.52 7.82 16.67
CA ASP A 53 27.03 7.19 17.91
C ASP A 53 26.28 8.10 18.88
N GLN A 54 25.94 9.33 18.45
CA GLN A 54 25.13 10.25 19.23
C GLN A 54 23.68 9.78 19.29
N SER A 55 23.07 9.91 20.46
CA SER A 55 21.62 9.76 20.63
C SER A 55 20.93 10.91 19.91
N VAL A 56 19.87 10.60 19.17
CA VAL A 56 19.02 11.60 18.51
C VAL A 56 17.63 11.61 19.14
N GLU A 57 16.87 12.68 18.88
CA GLU A 57 15.48 12.79 19.29
C GLU A 57 14.60 11.69 18.64
N SER A 58 13.51 11.34 19.31
CA SER A 58 12.59 10.29 18.86
C SER A 58 11.91 10.60 17.52
N GLU A 59 11.77 11.87 17.16
CA GLU A 59 11.14 12.35 15.93
C GLU A 59 12.14 12.65 14.80
N TYR A 60 13.40 12.24 14.95
CA TYR A 60 14.43 12.48 13.95
C TYR A 60 14.08 11.85 12.59
N GLY A 61 13.92 12.69 11.57
CA GLY A 61 13.72 12.28 10.19
C GLY A 61 12.47 11.41 9.94
N VAL A 62 12.49 10.69 8.83
CA VAL A 62 11.39 9.81 8.40
C VAL A 62 11.68 8.38 8.83
N SER A 63 10.68 7.72 9.41
CA SER A 63 10.77 6.33 9.86
C SER A 63 10.55 5.35 8.71
N PHE A 64 11.45 4.39 8.56
CA PHE A 64 11.34 3.26 7.65
C PHE A 64 11.34 1.94 8.43
N GLY A 65 10.60 1.94 9.55
CA GLY A 65 10.48 0.82 10.48
C GLY A 65 10.01 -0.49 9.82
N TYR A 66 9.24 -0.39 8.73
CA TYR A 66 8.80 -1.52 7.93
C TYR A 66 9.94 -2.22 7.17
N VAL A 67 11.00 -1.49 6.80
CA VAL A 67 12.22 -2.07 6.19
C VAL A 67 13.06 -2.72 7.27
N ARG A 68 13.30 -1.99 8.37
CA ARG A 68 14.02 -2.48 9.54
C ARG A 68 13.53 -1.75 10.79
N PRO A 69 13.15 -2.46 11.86
CA PRO A 69 12.68 -1.82 13.09
C PRO A 69 13.68 -0.80 13.64
N GLY A 70 13.21 0.44 13.84
CA GLY A 70 14.00 1.55 14.36
C GLY A 70 14.87 2.27 13.31
N LEU A 71 14.81 1.89 12.03
CA LEU A 71 15.51 2.60 10.94
C LEU A 71 14.82 3.93 10.63
N ARG A 72 15.62 5.00 10.57
CA ARG A 72 15.21 6.35 10.21
C ARG A 72 16.23 6.97 9.27
N PHE A 73 15.75 7.79 8.35
CA PHE A 73 16.59 8.61 7.46
C PHE A 73 16.29 10.09 7.66
N THR A 74 17.29 10.94 7.51
CA THR A 74 17.02 12.38 7.33
C THR A 74 16.15 12.59 6.09
N GLN A 75 15.42 13.71 6.03
CA GLN A 75 14.60 14.01 4.85
C GLN A 75 15.44 14.03 3.57
N LYS A 76 16.62 14.68 3.62
CA LYS A 76 17.56 14.74 2.50
C LYS A 76 18.01 13.36 2.03
N GLU A 77 18.30 12.44 2.96
CA GLU A 77 18.70 11.08 2.58
C GLU A 77 17.52 10.28 2.04
N ALA A 78 16.33 10.42 2.64
CA ALA A 78 15.13 9.79 2.12
C ALA A 78 14.82 10.25 0.69
N ASP A 79 14.93 11.56 0.41
CA ASP A 79 14.74 12.13 -0.93
C ASP A 79 15.77 11.56 -1.93
N ARG A 80 17.06 11.50 -1.53
CA ARG A 80 18.13 10.91 -2.33
C ARG A 80 17.84 9.45 -2.69
N LEU A 81 17.39 8.66 -1.70
CA LEU A 81 17.05 7.24 -1.91
C LEU A 81 15.82 7.07 -2.81
N ARG A 82 14.81 7.95 -2.69
CA ARG A 82 13.64 7.94 -3.58
C ARG A 82 14.05 8.23 -5.03
N GLU A 83 14.91 9.21 -5.26
CA GLU A 83 15.42 9.56 -6.59
C GLU A 83 16.19 8.38 -7.22
N ILE A 84 17.18 7.84 -6.49
CA ILE A 84 18.00 6.70 -6.97
C ILE A 84 17.10 5.49 -7.27
N GLY A 85 16.22 5.12 -6.35
CA GLY A 85 15.31 3.99 -6.52
C GLY A 85 14.37 4.17 -7.70
N THR A 86 13.84 5.38 -7.89
CA THR A 86 12.96 5.69 -9.02
C THR A 86 13.70 5.59 -10.35
N ASN A 87 14.86 6.23 -10.48
CA ASN A 87 15.66 6.18 -11.70
C ASN A 87 16.07 4.74 -12.06
N TYR A 88 16.42 3.93 -11.05
CA TYR A 88 16.68 2.51 -11.25
C TYR A 88 15.45 1.77 -11.81
N LEU A 89 14.28 1.92 -11.20
CA LEU A 89 13.05 1.28 -11.68
C LEU A 89 12.66 1.74 -13.09
N LEU A 90 12.77 3.03 -13.39
CA LEU A 90 12.50 3.57 -14.72
C LEU A 90 13.44 2.99 -15.78
N SER A 91 14.72 2.77 -15.45
CA SER A 91 15.69 2.10 -16.35
C SER A 91 15.25 0.67 -16.72
N GLN A 92 14.52 0.00 -15.81
CA GLN A 92 13.97 -1.33 -16.01
C GLN A 92 12.55 -1.31 -16.62
N LYS A 93 12.06 -0.13 -17.05
CA LYS A 93 10.69 0.09 -17.50
C LYS A 93 9.66 -0.33 -16.45
N ARG A 94 9.89 -0.01 -15.18
CA ARG A 94 8.96 -0.29 -14.07
C ARG A 94 8.55 0.99 -13.36
N LEU A 95 7.31 1.02 -12.88
CA LEU A 95 6.76 2.07 -12.01
C LEU A 95 6.57 1.53 -10.59
N LEU A 96 6.15 2.37 -9.65
CA LEU A 96 5.73 1.93 -8.32
C LEU A 96 4.21 1.80 -8.26
N LEU A 97 3.71 0.77 -7.58
CA LEU A 97 2.29 0.57 -7.33
C LEU A 97 2.02 0.38 -5.84
N VAL A 98 1.30 1.31 -5.23
CA VAL A 98 0.85 1.21 -3.84
C VAL A 98 -0.56 0.63 -3.81
N LEU A 99 -0.72 -0.50 -3.13
CA LEU A 99 -1.97 -1.25 -3.02
C LEU A 99 -2.52 -1.18 -1.59
N ASP A 100 -3.78 -0.80 -1.46
CA ASP A 100 -4.54 -1.03 -0.23
C ASP A 100 -4.99 -2.50 -0.10
N LEU A 101 -5.32 -2.93 1.12
CA LEU A 101 -5.80 -4.29 1.41
C LEU A 101 -7.33 -4.35 1.51
N ASP A 102 -7.88 -3.78 2.57
CA ASP A 102 -9.27 -3.99 2.99
C ASP A 102 -10.23 -3.30 2.02
N ASN A 103 -11.14 -4.09 1.47
CA ASN A 103 -12.09 -3.69 0.44
C ASN A 103 -11.46 -3.31 -0.91
N THR A 104 -10.14 -3.49 -1.05
CA THR A 104 -9.41 -3.31 -2.30
C THR A 104 -9.03 -4.66 -2.90
N LEU A 105 -8.20 -5.44 -2.20
CA LEU A 105 -7.73 -6.77 -2.61
C LEU A 105 -8.40 -7.91 -1.83
N ILE A 106 -8.93 -7.62 -0.65
CA ILE A 106 -9.57 -8.58 0.25
C ILE A 106 -10.81 -7.97 0.90
N HIS A 107 -11.65 -8.80 1.52
CA HIS A 107 -12.69 -8.34 2.45
C HIS A 107 -12.62 -9.22 3.69
N SER A 108 -12.60 -8.61 4.89
CA SER A 108 -12.53 -9.34 6.16
C SER A 108 -13.76 -9.07 7.03
N VAL A 109 -14.18 -10.07 7.79
CA VAL A 109 -15.25 -9.95 8.78
C VAL A 109 -14.86 -10.67 10.06
N LYS A 110 -15.22 -10.10 11.21
CA LYS A 110 -15.11 -10.83 12.48
C LYS A 110 -16.12 -11.98 12.49
N VAL A 111 -15.75 -13.13 13.03
CA VAL A 111 -16.66 -14.30 13.10
C VAL A 111 -17.97 -13.95 13.83
N GLU A 112 -17.89 -13.19 14.91
CA GLU A 112 -19.05 -12.71 15.68
C GLU A 112 -20.03 -11.83 14.87
N ASN A 113 -19.55 -11.24 13.77
CA ASN A 113 -20.31 -10.32 12.92
C ASN A 113 -20.91 -10.99 11.67
N LEU A 114 -20.75 -12.31 11.50
CA LEU A 114 -21.42 -13.03 10.43
C LEU A 114 -22.94 -13.00 10.63
N SER A 115 -23.68 -12.75 9.54
CA SER A 115 -25.13 -12.94 9.53
C SER A 115 -25.51 -14.41 9.78
N PRO A 116 -26.74 -14.71 10.24
CA PRO A 116 -27.23 -16.09 10.36
C PRO A 116 -27.04 -16.91 9.08
N GLU A 117 -27.30 -16.30 7.92
CA GLU A 117 -27.14 -16.89 6.60
C GLU A 117 -25.68 -17.15 6.23
N GLU A 118 -24.72 -16.39 6.77
CA GLU A 118 -23.28 -16.54 6.51
C GLU A 118 -22.57 -17.47 7.50
N LYS A 119 -23.21 -17.86 8.62
CA LYS A 119 -22.58 -18.74 9.63
C LYS A 119 -22.04 -20.06 9.08
N HIS A 120 -22.63 -20.57 8.01
CA HIS A 120 -22.13 -21.77 7.32
C HIS A 120 -20.69 -21.61 6.79
N ILE A 121 -20.24 -20.38 6.52
CA ILE A 121 -18.89 -20.06 6.05
C ILE A 121 -17.86 -20.37 7.13
N GLU A 122 -18.17 -20.12 8.40
CA GLU A 122 -17.25 -20.42 9.50
C GLU A 122 -16.89 -21.92 9.54
N ASN A 123 -17.89 -22.79 9.45
CA ASN A 123 -17.68 -24.23 9.40
C ASN A 123 -16.96 -24.66 8.11
N PHE A 124 -17.34 -24.07 6.96
CA PHE A 124 -16.68 -24.38 5.69
C PHE A 124 -15.17 -24.09 5.75
N VAL A 125 -14.77 -22.94 6.28
CA VAL A 125 -13.37 -22.52 6.31
C VAL A 125 -12.52 -23.34 7.27
N LYS A 126 -13.10 -23.86 8.37
CA LYS A 126 -12.40 -24.79 9.28
C LYS A 126 -11.88 -26.03 8.54
N ASP A 127 -12.70 -26.61 7.66
CA ASP A 127 -12.35 -27.84 6.94
C ASP A 127 -11.72 -27.59 5.56
N ASN A 128 -11.89 -26.37 5.02
CA ASN A 128 -11.54 -26.04 3.63
C ASN A 128 -10.75 -24.73 3.51
N ASN A 129 -9.84 -24.46 4.46
CA ASN A 129 -9.06 -23.24 4.49
C ASN A 129 -8.36 -22.99 3.14
N GLY A 130 -8.54 -21.77 2.59
CA GLY A 130 -8.06 -21.35 1.28
C GLY A 130 -8.95 -21.73 0.09
N LYS A 131 -9.88 -22.68 0.23
CA LYS A 131 -10.81 -22.99 -0.87
C LYS A 131 -11.72 -21.80 -1.14
N ARG A 132 -11.97 -21.55 -2.43
CA ARG A 132 -12.72 -20.38 -2.91
C ARG A 132 -12.11 -19.05 -2.44
N GLY A 133 -10.84 -19.01 -2.06
CA GLY A 133 -10.20 -17.79 -1.54
C GLY A 133 -10.71 -17.34 -0.18
N LEU A 134 -11.31 -18.24 0.61
CA LEU A 134 -11.75 -17.97 1.97
C LEU A 134 -10.73 -18.52 2.98
N PHE A 135 -10.34 -17.71 3.95
CA PHE A 135 -9.34 -18.05 4.94
C PHE A 135 -9.80 -17.69 6.36
N SER A 136 -9.39 -18.49 7.34
CA SER A 136 -9.55 -18.17 8.76
C SER A 136 -8.28 -17.50 9.26
N VAL A 137 -8.43 -16.43 10.04
CA VAL A 137 -7.34 -15.72 10.70
C VAL A 137 -7.52 -15.84 12.19
N HIS A 138 -6.53 -16.47 12.83
CA HIS A 138 -6.51 -16.70 14.27
C HIS A 138 -5.99 -15.46 15.03
N CYS A 139 -6.67 -14.33 14.84
CA CYS A 139 -6.50 -13.13 15.66
C CYS A 139 -7.59 -13.08 16.74
N VAL A 140 -7.49 -12.13 17.67
CA VAL A 140 -8.52 -11.89 18.70
C VAL A 140 -9.17 -10.53 18.44
N PRO A 141 -10.48 -10.47 18.09
CA PRO A 141 -11.39 -11.60 17.82
C PRO A 141 -11.09 -12.29 16.47
N PRO A 142 -11.47 -13.56 16.29
CA PRO A 142 -11.18 -14.32 15.07
C PRO A 142 -11.89 -13.71 13.86
N ARG A 143 -11.26 -13.83 12.68
CA ARG A 143 -11.76 -13.27 11.43
C ARG A 143 -11.80 -14.29 10.33
N ILE A 144 -12.69 -14.07 9.38
CA ILE A 144 -12.72 -14.76 8.10
C ILE A 144 -12.41 -13.72 7.03
N VAL A 145 -11.51 -14.08 6.14
CA VAL A 145 -11.02 -13.24 5.04
C VAL A 145 -11.45 -13.88 3.73
N LYS A 146 -11.89 -13.03 2.81
CA LYS A 146 -12.17 -13.39 1.45
C LYS A 146 -11.22 -12.63 0.53
N LEU A 147 -10.42 -13.34 -0.26
CA LEU A 147 -9.66 -12.75 -1.35
C LEU A 147 -10.60 -12.26 -2.45
N ARG A 148 -10.32 -11.09 -3.02
CA ARG A 148 -11.06 -10.58 -4.17
C ARG A 148 -10.83 -11.50 -5.37
N PRO A 149 -11.87 -11.85 -6.15
CA PRO A 149 -11.70 -12.61 -7.38
C PRO A 149 -10.62 -12.00 -8.27
N PHE A 150 -9.86 -12.86 -8.95
CA PHE A 150 -8.77 -12.47 -9.86
C PHE A 150 -7.51 -11.88 -9.19
N VAL A 151 -7.45 -11.71 -7.86
CA VAL A 151 -6.31 -11.05 -7.18
C VAL A 151 -4.96 -11.70 -7.45
N GLN A 152 -4.88 -13.03 -7.50
CA GLN A 152 -3.61 -13.72 -7.72
C GLN A 152 -3.02 -13.42 -9.11
N LYS A 153 -3.86 -13.48 -10.15
CA LYS A 153 -3.47 -13.14 -11.52
C LYS A 153 -3.21 -11.64 -11.68
N PHE A 154 -3.97 -10.79 -10.97
CA PHE A 154 -3.71 -9.35 -10.90
C PHE A 154 -2.29 -9.07 -10.37
N LEU A 155 -1.91 -9.66 -9.23
CA LEU A 155 -0.58 -9.45 -8.63
C LEU A 155 0.54 -9.98 -9.52
N GLU A 156 0.34 -11.17 -10.10
CA GLU A 156 1.27 -11.77 -11.05
C GLU A 156 1.54 -10.84 -12.24
N GLU A 157 0.51 -10.41 -12.96
CA GLU A 157 0.68 -9.54 -14.12
C GLU A 157 1.18 -8.15 -13.74
N ALA A 158 0.67 -7.54 -12.66
CA ALA A 158 1.12 -6.23 -12.20
C ALA A 158 2.61 -6.24 -11.81
N SER A 159 3.11 -7.34 -11.22
CA SER A 159 4.51 -7.47 -10.82
C SER A 159 5.51 -7.34 -11.98
N THR A 160 5.08 -7.62 -13.21
CA THR A 160 5.93 -7.48 -14.41
C THR A 160 6.17 -6.03 -14.83
N MET A 161 5.29 -5.11 -14.39
CA MET A 161 5.32 -3.68 -14.75
C MET A 161 5.60 -2.78 -13.55
N PHE A 162 5.35 -3.26 -12.34
CA PHE A 162 5.40 -2.46 -11.13
C PHE A 162 6.23 -3.10 -10.02
N GLU A 163 6.94 -2.25 -9.28
CA GLU A 163 7.41 -2.56 -7.93
C GLU A 163 6.28 -2.27 -6.93
N MET A 164 5.78 -3.30 -6.24
CA MET A 164 4.52 -3.20 -5.50
C MET A 164 4.73 -3.02 -3.99
N TYR A 165 4.02 -2.06 -3.41
CA TYR A 165 3.90 -1.82 -1.98
C TYR A 165 2.50 -2.20 -1.51
N VAL A 166 2.39 -2.75 -0.30
CA VAL A 166 1.14 -2.76 0.43
C VAL A 166 1.15 -1.58 1.39
N TYR A 167 0.10 -0.75 1.36
CA TYR A 167 -0.10 0.30 2.35
C TYR A 167 -1.53 0.24 2.90
N THR A 168 -1.67 -0.21 4.15
CA THR A 168 -2.94 -0.35 4.85
C THR A 168 -3.02 0.49 6.12
N THR A 169 -4.23 0.91 6.50
CA THR A 169 -4.51 1.47 7.84
C THR A 169 -4.76 0.38 8.90
N GLY A 170 -4.63 -0.90 8.52
CA GLY A 170 -4.66 -2.04 9.44
C GLY A 170 -3.37 -2.16 10.26
N SER A 171 -3.43 -2.92 11.37
CA SER A 171 -2.24 -3.19 12.17
C SER A 171 -1.25 -4.10 11.44
N ARG A 172 0.04 -4.03 11.80
CA ARG A 172 1.09 -4.87 11.21
C ARG A 172 0.75 -6.35 11.23
N SER A 173 0.35 -6.85 12.40
CA SER A 173 0.04 -8.25 12.62
C SER A 173 -1.05 -8.74 11.68
N TYR A 174 -2.11 -7.95 11.54
CA TYR A 174 -3.20 -8.23 10.61
C TYR A 174 -2.69 -8.23 9.17
N ALA A 175 -1.98 -7.18 8.76
CA ALA A 175 -1.52 -7.03 7.38
C ALA A 175 -0.56 -8.15 6.96
N MET A 176 0.34 -8.58 7.87
CA MET A 176 1.23 -9.73 7.64
C MET A 176 0.45 -11.02 7.39
N ASP A 177 -0.63 -11.28 8.12
CA ASP A 177 -1.47 -12.46 7.88
C ASP A 177 -2.18 -12.37 6.52
N MET A 178 -2.61 -11.18 6.09
CA MET A 178 -3.23 -10.99 4.78
C MET A 178 -2.23 -11.23 3.64
N ILE A 179 -1.00 -10.74 3.79
CA ILE A 179 0.08 -10.94 2.82
C ILE A 179 0.39 -12.43 2.67
N LYS A 180 0.39 -13.24 3.74
CA LYS A 180 0.59 -14.69 3.61
C LYS A 180 -0.43 -15.37 2.70
N PHE A 181 -1.65 -14.84 2.60
CA PHE A 181 -2.68 -15.38 1.69
C PHE A 181 -2.56 -14.84 0.26
N LEU A 182 -2.09 -13.59 0.10
CA LEU A 182 -1.92 -12.93 -1.20
C LEU A 182 -0.62 -13.35 -1.89
N ASP A 183 0.46 -13.48 -1.14
CA ASP A 183 1.83 -13.71 -1.60
C ASP A 183 2.52 -14.79 -0.74
N PRO A 184 2.06 -16.04 -0.80
CA PRO A 184 2.58 -17.12 0.05
C PRO A 184 4.06 -17.47 -0.22
N GLN A 185 4.56 -17.11 -1.40
CA GLN A 185 5.95 -17.33 -1.80
C GLN A 185 6.84 -16.11 -1.57
N ASN A 186 6.27 -15.03 -1.04
CA ASN A 186 6.96 -13.76 -0.81
C ASN A 186 7.66 -13.22 -2.08
N LYS A 187 6.99 -13.33 -3.22
CA LYS A 187 7.48 -12.93 -4.55
C LYS A 187 7.29 -11.43 -4.81
N TYR A 188 6.24 -10.84 -4.24
CA TYR A 188 5.70 -9.55 -4.65
C TYR A 188 6.07 -8.44 -3.66
N PHE A 189 5.80 -8.67 -2.37
CA PHE A 189 5.83 -7.58 -1.40
C PHE A 189 7.14 -7.53 -0.61
N ASN A 190 7.74 -8.66 -0.24
CA ASN A 190 8.98 -8.68 0.57
C ASN A 190 8.86 -7.73 1.77
N LEU A 191 9.81 -6.79 1.91
CA LEU A 191 9.84 -5.79 2.98
C LEU A 191 8.89 -4.60 2.73
N LYS A 192 8.07 -4.58 1.67
CA LYS A 192 7.28 -3.41 1.25
C LYS A 192 5.85 -3.41 1.82
N LEU A 193 5.71 -3.73 3.11
CA LEU A 193 4.45 -3.63 3.86
C LEU A 193 4.48 -2.42 4.79
N ILE A 194 3.73 -1.39 4.43
CA ILE A 194 3.48 -0.20 5.25
C ILE A 194 2.14 -0.38 5.96
N ALA A 195 2.16 -0.68 7.25
CA ALA A 195 0.95 -0.79 8.06
C ALA A 195 0.73 0.48 8.89
N ARG A 196 -0.37 0.53 9.65
CA ARG A 196 -0.76 1.71 10.43
C ARG A 196 0.36 2.26 11.31
N GLU A 197 1.17 1.39 11.92
CA GLU A 197 2.25 1.80 12.81
C GLU A 197 3.46 2.41 12.08
N ASP A 198 3.54 2.28 10.75
CA ASP A 198 4.57 2.92 9.92
C ASP A 198 4.14 4.29 9.39
N SER A 199 2.84 4.60 9.42
CA SER A 199 2.31 5.82 8.84
C SER A 199 2.67 7.05 9.67
N THR A 200 3.07 8.13 9.00
CA THR A 200 3.32 9.44 9.60
C THR A 200 2.04 10.23 9.90
N ARG A 201 0.89 9.80 9.36
CA ARG A 201 -0.39 10.46 9.53
C ARG A 201 -1.39 9.59 10.27
N THR A 202 -2.13 10.22 11.18
CA THR A 202 -3.25 9.56 11.86
C THR A 202 -4.44 9.45 10.90
N LEU A 203 -4.94 8.24 10.68
CA LEU A 203 -6.14 7.91 9.87
C LEU A 203 -6.06 8.20 8.36
N THR A 204 -4.96 8.75 7.85
CA THR A 204 -4.73 9.01 6.42
C THR A 204 -3.37 8.46 6.00
N LYS A 205 -3.10 8.42 4.69
CA LYS A 205 -1.88 7.88 4.09
C LYS A 205 -1.11 8.98 3.36
N ASP A 206 0.21 8.87 3.34
CA ASP A 206 1.13 9.82 2.68
C ASP A 206 2.25 9.04 1.99
N LEU A 207 2.72 9.53 0.84
CA LEU A 207 3.81 8.86 0.11
C LEU A 207 5.20 9.13 0.72
N ASP A 208 5.31 9.95 1.75
CA ASP A 208 6.54 10.20 2.50
C ASP A 208 7.23 8.92 3.02
N VAL A 209 6.50 7.86 3.31
CA VAL A 209 7.09 6.58 3.76
C VAL A 209 7.38 5.61 2.61
N VAL A 210 7.08 5.97 1.36
CA VAL A 210 7.40 5.16 0.17
C VAL A 210 8.77 5.55 -0.37
N LEU A 211 9.60 4.55 -0.68
CA LEU A 211 10.93 4.74 -1.29
C LEU A 211 10.84 4.87 -2.82
N GLY A 212 10.02 5.81 -3.29
CA GLY A 212 9.95 6.22 -4.69
C GLY A 212 9.39 7.63 -4.83
N GLU A 213 9.78 8.32 -5.90
CA GLU A 213 9.30 9.66 -6.20
C GLU A 213 7.84 9.60 -6.66
N GLU A 214 7.03 10.52 -6.17
CA GLU A 214 5.58 10.59 -6.45
C GLU A 214 5.26 10.56 -7.95
N ARG A 215 6.11 11.15 -8.80
CA ARG A 215 5.96 11.15 -10.27
C ARG A 215 5.96 9.76 -10.91
N ALA A 216 6.38 8.72 -10.20
CA ALA A 216 6.43 7.35 -10.68
C ALA A 216 5.54 6.39 -9.86
N VAL A 217 4.75 6.92 -8.92
CA VAL A 217 3.89 6.13 -8.03
C VAL A 217 2.43 6.17 -8.49
N VAL A 218 1.84 4.99 -8.68
CA VAL A 218 0.40 4.80 -8.89
C VAL A 218 -0.20 4.20 -7.62
N ILE A 219 -1.40 4.66 -7.23
CA ILE A 219 -2.10 4.16 -6.04
C ILE A 219 -3.41 3.49 -6.45
N LEU A 220 -3.71 2.32 -5.87
CA LEU A 220 -5.02 1.67 -5.93
C LEU A 220 -5.59 1.53 -4.52
N ASP A 221 -6.70 2.20 -4.26
CA ASP A 221 -7.36 2.25 -2.96
C ASP A 221 -8.87 2.49 -3.16
N ASP A 222 -9.73 1.89 -2.33
CA ASP A 222 -11.17 2.11 -2.37
C ASP A 222 -11.61 3.43 -1.71
N THR A 223 -10.72 4.03 -0.90
CA THR A 223 -11.03 5.19 -0.06
C THR A 223 -10.24 6.42 -0.49
N GLU A 224 -10.83 7.27 -1.34
CA GLU A 224 -10.16 8.50 -1.82
C GLU A 224 -9.74 9.45 -0.68
N GLN A 225 -10.53 9.49 0.41
CA GLN A 225 -10.25 10.35 1.55
C GLN A 225 -9.02 9.91 2.34
N ALA A 226 -8.55 8.66 2.16
CA ALA A 226 -7.30 8.20 2.75
C ALA A 226 -6.08 8.92 2.16
N TRP A 227 -6.20 9.51 0.95
CA TRP A 227 -5.10 10.12 0.21
C TRP A 227 -5.35 11.61 -0.08
N PRO A 228 -5.46 12.48 0.94
CA PRO A 228 -5.83 13.88 0.75
C PRO A 228 -4.84 14.65 -0.13
N MET A 229 -3.54 14.34 -0.04
CA MET A 229 -2.48 15.03 -0.78
C MET A 229 -2.11 14.36 -2.11
N HIS A 230 -2.51 13.10 -2.33
CA HIS A 230 -2.03 12.27 -3.44
C HIS A 230 -3.16 11.80 -4.37
N ARG A 231 -4.27 12.56 -4.46
CA ARG A 231 -5.42 12.21 -5.32
C ARG A 231 -5.07 12.10 -6.80
N ALA A 232 -4.04 12.81 -7.24
CA ALA A 232 -3.57 12.76 -8.63
C ALA A 232 -2.93 11.40 -8.98
N ASN A 233 -2.32 10.72 -8.00
CA ASN A 233 -1.73 9.39 -8.14
C ASN A 233 -2.76 8.25 -7.98
N LEU A 234 -3.93 8.57 -7.42
CA LEU A 234 -4.94 7.57 -7.07
C LEU A 234 -5.80 7.18 -8.27
N ILE A 235 -5.92 5.86 -8.47
CA ILE A 235 -6.99 5.22 -9.24
C ILE A 235 -8.01 4.69 -8.21
N PRO A 236 -9.17 5.36 -8.04
CA PRO A 236 -10.17 4.91 -7.09
C PRO A 236 -10.71 3.54 -7.49
N VAL A 237 -10.72 2.61 -6.54
CA VAL A 237 -11.21 1.25 -6.77
C VAL A 237 -12.63 1.12 -6.23
N GLN A 238 -13.49 0.43 -6.97
CA GLN A 238 -14.79 0.02 -6.46
C GLN A 238 -14.60 -0.86 -5.23
N ARG A 239 -15.13 -0.40 -4.10
CA ARG A 239 -15.15 -1.11 -2.81
C ARG A 239 -15.63 -2.56 -2.99
N TYR A 240 -14.77 -3.50 -2.64
CA TYR A 240 -15.08 -4.93 -2.62
C TYR A 240 -15.82 -5.29 -1.33
N SER A 241 -17.07 -5.73 -1.45
CA SER A 241 -17.88 -6.13 -0.31
C SER A 241 -18.50 -7.51 -0.51
N TYR A 242 -17.90 -8.51 0.13
CA TYR A 242 -18.34 -9.90 0.06
C TYR A 242 -19.33 -10.29 1.18
N PHE A 243 -19.05 -9.88 2.41
CA PHE A 243 -19.84 -10.20 3.60
C PHE A 243 -20.92 -9.14 3.87
N ALA A 244 -21.94 -9.47 4.64
CA ALA A 244 -23.06 -8.56 4.95
C ALA A 244 -22.67 -7.46 5.94
N PHE A 245 -21.75 -7.74 6.86
CA PHE A 245 -21.27 -6.74 7.82
C PHE A 245 -20.52 -5.60 7.10
N ASN A 246 -20.79 -4.35 7.48
CA ASN A 246 -20.26 -3.14 6.85
C ASN A 246 -20.60 -2.93 5.37
N ASN A 247 -21.61 -3.62 4.84
CA ASN A 247 -22.14 -3.30 3.51
C ASN A 247 -22.89 -1.95 3.59
N SER A 248 -22.32 -0.92 2.96
CA SER A 248 -22.90 0.44 2.89
C SER A 248 -24.21 0.50 2.12
N VAL A 249 -24.47 -0.52 1.29
CA VAL A 249 -25.76 -0.82 0.69
C VAL A 249 -26.61 -1.46 1.78
N GLY A 250 -27.23 -0.64 2.63
CA GLY A 250 -27.86 -1.06 3.89
C GLY A 250 -28.73 -2.32 3.81
N ARG A 251 -29.02 -2.92 4.98
CA ARG A 251 -29.66 -4.24 5.27
C ARG A 251 -30.80 -4.77 4.36
N LYS A 252 -31.32 -3.98 3.42
CA LYS A 252 -32.34 -4.36 2.44
C LYS A 252 -31.85 -5.33 1.36
N PHE A 253 -30.54 -5.41 1.07
CA PHE A 253 -30.01 -6.29 0.03
C PHE A 253 -29.07 -7.35 0.59
N LYS A 254 -29.18 -8.57 0.05
CA LYS A 254 -28.32 -9.69 0.45
C LYS A 254 -26.88 -9.49 -0.05
N SER A 255 -25.90 -9.80 0.80
CA SER A 255 -24.47 -9.80 0.48
C SER A 255 -24.12 -10.82 -0.61
N LEU A 256 -22.90 -10.74 -1.18
CA LEU A 256 -22.42 -11.76 -2.12
C LEU A 256 -22.36 -13.13 -1.46
N ALA A 257 -21.87 -13.17 -0.22
CA ALA A 257 -21.79 -14.37 0.60
C ALA A 257 -23.17 -15.00 0.87
N GLU A 258 -24.17 -14.21 1.26
CA GLU A 258 -25.55 -14.67 1.49
C GLU A 258 -26.19 -15.21 0.21
N ARG A 259 -25.83 -14.66 -0.94
CA ARG A 259 -26.27 -15.12 -2.27
C ARG A 259 -25.45 -16.31 -2.79
N LYS A 260 -24.40 -16.72 -2.07
CA LYS A 260 -23.45 -17.77 -2.46
C LYS A 260 -22.72 -17.48 -3.78
N MET A 261 -22.53 -16.20 -4.09
CA MET A 261 -21.85 -15.73 -5.30
C MET A 261 -20.61 -14.91 -4.93
N ASP A 262 -19.93 -14.40 -5.94
CA ASP A 262 -18.77 -13.56 -5.79
C ASP A 262 -18.80 -12.42 -6.82
N GLU A 263 -17.90 -11.46 -6.67
CA GLU A 263 -17.69 -10.43 -7.66
C GLU A 263 -17.21 -11.05 -8.99
N ALA A 264 -17.62 -10.45 -10.10
CA ALA A 264 -17.15 -10.87 -11.41
C ALA A 264 -15.64 -10.61 -11.53
N LYS A 265 -14.86 -11.59 -11.99
CA LYS A 265 -13.38 -11.48 -12.15
C LYS A 265 -12.96 -10.26 -12.98
N GLN A 266 -13.82 -9.81 -13.88
CA GLN A 266 -13.60 -8.65 -14.74
C GLN A 266 -13.49 -7.34 -13.95
N VAL A 267 -14.01 -7.25 -12.72
CA VAL A 267 -13.95 -6.00 -11.94
C VAL A 267 -12.50 -5.65 -11.61
N LEU A 268 -11.76 -6.55 -10.94
CA LEU A 268 -10.34 -6.33 -10.68
C LEU A 268 -9.51 -6.31 -11.98
N GLY A 269 -9.94 -7.08 -12.99
CA GLY A 269 -9.32 -7.08 -14.32
C GLY A 269 -9.33 -5.71 -15.03
N ARG A 270 -10.39 -4.90 -14.88
CA ARG A 270 -10.42 -3.55 -15.48
C ARG A 270 -9.35 -2.62 -14.89
N TYR A 271 -9.06 -2.73 -13.59
CA TYR A 271 -7.99 -1.95 -12.98
C TYR A 271 -6.62 -2.40 -13.49
N LEU A 272 -6.41 -3.71 -13.70
CA LEU A 272 -5.19 -4.21 -14.34
C LEU A 272 -5.02 -3.65 -15.75
N GLU A 273 -6.06 -3.64 -16.58
CA GLU A 273 -6.00 -3.05 -17.92
C GLU A 273 -5.73 -1.54 -17.87
N THR A 274 -6.28 -0.84 -16.87
CA THR A 274 -5.97 0.58 -16.62
C THR A 274 -4.50 0.77 -16.28
N LEU A 275 -3.94 -0.07 -15.40
CA LEU A 275 -2.52 -0.04 -15.05
C LEU A 275 -1.61 -0.33 -16.26
N LYS A 276 -1.98 -1.31 -17.10
CA LYS A 276 -1.27 -1.59 -18.36
C LYS A 276 -1.29 -0.39 -19.30
N GLY A 277 -2.43 0.29 -19.42
CA GLY A 277 -2.57 1.51 -20.21
C GLY A 277 -1.69 2.65 -19.70
N ILE A 278 -1.66 2.86 -18.37
CA ILE A 278 -0.79 3.87 -17.74
C ILE A 278 0.68 3.52 -17.99
N HIS A 279 1.09 2.28 -17.75
CA HIS A 279 2.46 1.82 -17.97
C HIS A 279 2.88 2.01 -19.43
N SER A 280 2.05 1.55 -20.37
CA SER A 280 2.33 1.66 -21.81
C SER A 280 2.49 3.11 -22.26
N GLN A 281 1.60 4.02 -21.82
CA GLN A 281 1.69 5.44 -22.15
C GLN A 281 2.87 6.12 -21.47
N PHE A 282 3.16 5.79 -20.21
CA PHE A 282 4.29 6.36 -19.48
C PHE A 282 5.62 6.04 -20.14
N PHE A 283 5.78 4.84 -20.72
CA PHE A 283 7.01 4.40 -21.39
C PHE A 283 6.96 4.52 -22.92
N ASP A 284 5.96 5.21 -23.48
CA ASP A 284 5.85 5.41 -24.92
C ASP A 284 7.02 6.26 -25.45
N GLN A 285 7.81 5.70 -26.35
CA GLN A 285 9.01 6.33 -26.90
C GLN A 285 8.66 7.45 -27.90
N GLU A 286 7.47 7.42 -28.51
CA GLU A 286 7.06 8.39 -29.53
C GLU A 286 6.76 9.78 -28.96
N LEU A 287 6.56 9.88 -27.64
CA LEU A 287 6.30 11.16 -26.98
C LEU A 287 7.54 12.09 -26.97
N GLY A 288 8.74 11.60 -27.27
CA GLY A 288 9.97 12.42 -27.39
C GLY A 288 10.45 13.12 -26.10
N VAL A 289 9.72 12.98 -24.99
CA VAL A 289 10.06 13.54 -23.67
C VAL A 289 10.92 12.55 -22.88
N ASP A 290 11.99 13.06 -22.26
CA ASP A 290 12.87 12.31 -21.36
C ASP A 290 12.08 11.68 -20.20
N LEU A 291 12.29 10.38 -19.97
CA LEU A 291 11.70 9.63 -18.85
C LEU A 291 11.96 10.32 -17.50
N ALA A 292 13.12 10.97 -17.35
CA ALA A 292 13.48 11.73 -16.16
C ALA A 292 12.69 13.05 -15.98
N THR A 293 11.73 13.36 -16.85
CA THR A 293 10.81 14.50 -16.66
C THR A 293 9.34 14.09 -16.70
N ARG A 294 9.05 12.81 -16.96
CA ARG A 294 7.67 12.31 -17.03
C ARG A 294 7.04 12.21 -15.65
N ASP A 295 5.74 12.44 -15.63
CA ASP A 295 4.92 12.38 -14.43
C ASP A 295 3.68 11.50 -14.67
N VAL A 296 3.60 10.41 -13.90
CA VAL A 296 2.51 9.44 -13.99
C VAL A 296 1.15 10.06 -13.68
N ARG A 297 1.09 11.16 -12.93
CA ARG A 297 -0.15 11.87 -12.62
C ARG A 297 -0.81 12.45 -13.87
N GLU A 298 -0.01 12.98 -14.79
CA GLU A 298 -0.51 13.47 -16.09
C GLU A 298 -0.96 12.30 -16.96
N VAL A 299 -0.24 11.16 -16.93
CA VAL A 299 -0.64 9.94 -17.66
C VAL A 299 -1.95 9.37 -17.12
N ILE A 300 -2.11 9.28 -15.80
CA ILE A 300 -3.36 8.85 -15.15
C ILE A 300 -4.53 9.74 -15.60
N LYS A 301 -4.32 11.06 -15.63
CA LYS A 301 -5.33 12.02 -16.09
C LYS A 301 -5.72 11.80 -17.57
N MET A 302 -4.76 11.50 -18.44
CA MET A 302 -5.02 11.18 -19.85
C MET A 302 -5.79 9.85 -20.00
N VAL A 303 -5.35 8.78 -19.33
CA VAL A 303 -6.02 7.46 -19.37
C VAL A 303 -7.46 7.54 -18.85
N LYS A 304 -7.69 8.30 -17.76
CA LYS A 304 -9.04 8.56 -17.25
C LYS A 304 -9.92 9.34 -18.23
N SER A 305 -9.33 10.23 -19.02
CA SER A 305 -10.07 11.05 -20.01
C SER A 305 -10.42 10.28 -21.28
N ASN A 306 -9.57 9.34 -21.69
CA ASN A 306 -9.73 8.53 -22.90
C ASN A 306 -10.56 7.26 -22.69
N SER A 307 -10.85 6.90 -21.43
CA SER A 307 -11.80 5.82 -21.13
C SER A 307 -13.20 6.21 -21.65
N PRO A 308 -13.86 5.38 -22.48
CA PRO A 308 -15.17 5.72 -23.03
C PRO A 308 -16.13 6.13 -21.92
N LYS A 309 -16.77 7.29 -22.05
CA LYS A 309 -17.89 7.72 -21.21
C LYS A 309 -19.05 6.73 -21.40
N GLY A 310 -18.99 5.58 -20.73
CA GLY A 310 -19.89 4.45 -20.96
C GLY A 310 -19.66 3.24 -20.05
N THR A 311 -18.87 3.35 -18.99
CA THR A 311 -18.94 2.42 -17.86
C THR A 311 -19.13 3.21 -16.58
N ASP A 312 -20.33 3.17 -16.02
CA ASP A 312 -20.74 3.74 -14.72
C ASP A 312 -20.01 3.05 -13.55
N ALA A 313 -18.68 3.12 -13.53
CA ALA A 313 -17.82 2.74 -12.42
C ALA A 313 -17.10 3.96 -11.81
N LEU A 314 -17.18 5.13 -12.46
CA LEU A 314 -16.45 6.35 -12.07
C LEU A 314 -17.34 7.50 -11.56
N LYS A 315 -18.63 7.24 -11.33
CA LYS A 315 -19.51 8.14 -10.57
C LYS A 315 -20.26 7.33 -9.51
N GLY A 316 -19.59 7.08 -8.39
CA GLY A 316 -20.27 6.68 -7.16
C GLY A 316 -21.19 7.81 -6.71
N CYS A 317 -22.50 7.55 -6.74
CA CYS A 317 -23.61 8.35 -6.25
C CYS A 317 -23.26 9.56 -5.36
N SER A 318 -23.32 10.76 -5.95
CA SER A 318 -23.59 12.00 -5.23
C SER A 318 -24.50 12.86 -6.11
N ALA A 319 -25.81 12.70 -5.91
CA ALA A 319 -26.87 13.71 -6.10
C ALA A 319 -28.22 13.03 -6.39
N ASN A 320 -29.11 13.03 -5.40
CA ASN A 320 -30.48 13.55 -5.53
C ASN A 320 -31.23 13.37 -4.21
N ILE A 321 -30.89 14.17 -3.21
CA ILE A 321 -31.86 14.57 -2.18
C ILE A 321 -32.42 15.90 -2.67
N GLY A 322 -33.45 15.80 -3.49
CA GLY A 322 -34.27 16.94 -3.86
C GLY A 322 -34.87 17.53 -2.58
N LYS A 323 -34.60 18.82 -2.37
CA LYS A 323 -35.33 19.69 -1.45
C LYS A 323 -36.83 19.44 -1.62
N LYS A 324 -37.50 18.92 -0.59
CA LYS A 324 -38.91 19.23 -0.35
C LYS A 324 -38.95 20.14 0.86
N SER A 325 -39.26 21.39 0.54
CA SER A 325 -39.54 22.49 1.44
C SER A 325 -40.64 22.13 2.43
N GLU A 326 -40.48 22.70 3.61
CA GLU A 326 -41.41 22.77 4.72
C GLU A 326 -42.79 23.27 4.27
N GLN A 327 -43.84 22.64 4.80
CA GLN A 327 -45.10 23.29 5.14
C GLN A 327 -45.89 22.34 6.07
N PHE A 328 -45.67 22.46 7.38
CA PHE A 328 -46.62 22.03 8.38
C PHE A 328 -47.08 23.26 9.15
N ALA A 329 -48.24 23.78 8.78
CA ALA A 329 -49.01 24.71 9.60
C ALA A 329 -49.76 23.92 10.69
N PRO A 330 -49.89 24.44 11.92
CA PRO A 330 -50.64 23.77 12.98
C PRO A 330 -52.13 24.08 12.81
N LYS A 331 -52.98 23.04 12.73
CA LYS A 331 -54.42 23.21 12.97
C LYS A 331 -54.69 23.03 14.47
N ARG A 332 -55.02 24.16 15.11
CA ARG A 332 -55.86 24.21 16.31
C ARG A 332 -57.28 23.80 15.93
N GLN A 333 -57.82 22.78 16.59
CA GLN A 333 -59.07 22.80 17.36
C GLN A 333 -59.34 21.38 17.88
#